data_AF-A0A2C9CXD8-F1
#
_entry.id   AF-A0A2C9CXD8-F1
#
_cell.length_a   1.000
_cell.length_b   1.000
_cell.length_c   1.000
_cell.angle_alpha   90.00
_cell.angle_beta   90.00
_cell.angle_gamma   90.00
#
_symmetry.space_group_name_H-M   'P 1'
#
loop_
_entity.id
_entity.type
_entity.pdbx_description
1 polymer ?
#
loop_
_entity_poly.entity_id
_entity_poly.type
_entity_poly.pdbx_seq_one_letter_code
_entity_poly.pdbx_strand_id
1 'polypeptide(L)'
;MMNPRDAKRVSQALSSLIAKSKVRVAQVGNQLSKLKNDRSEILTMPLTDDILQRAMEDRGRQARLRAIDTSLINATSEHQKAVLELAKLRRQYDIVIEASLKAQKRADQQRARRGL
;
A
#
# COMPACT_ATOMS: atom_id res chain seq x y z
N MET A 1 -32.82 -3.28 -1.12
CA MET A 1 -32.06 -2.00 -1.20
C MET A 1 -31.44 -1.74 0.17
N MET A 2 -30.19 -1.28 0.22
CA MET A 2 -29.48 -1.01 1.48
C MET A 2 -30.05 0.24 2.17
N ASN A 3 -30.22 0.21 3.50
CA ASN A 3 -30.71 1.35 4.28
C ASN A 3 -29.62 2.46 4.33
N PRO A 4 -29.97 3.75 4.14
CA PRO A 4 -29.01 4.86 4.21
C PRO A 4 -28.17 4.90 5.49
N ARG A 5 -28.72 4.47 6.63
CA ARG A 5 -27.99 4.40 7.91
C ARG A 5 -26.87 3.36 7.87
N ASP A 6 -27.13 2.22 7.24
CA ASP A 6 -26.15 1.15 7.09
C ASP A 6 -25.08 1.56 6.07
N ALA A 7 -25.48 2.24 4.99
CA ALA A 7 -24.53 2.70 3.98
C ALA A 7 -23.52 3.72 4.53
N LYS A 8 -23.98 4.62 5.41
CA LYS A 8 -23.10 5.55 6.16
C LYS A 8 -22.13 4.82 7.09
N ARG A 9 -22.58 3.77 7.79
CA ARG A 9 -21.72 2.97 8.68
C ARG A 9 -20.66 2.22 7.87
N VAL A 10 -21.05 1.60 6.77
CA VAL A 10 -20.14 0.87 5.88
C VAL A 10 -19.13 1.81 5.23
N SER A 11 -19.53 2.99 4.76
CA SER A 11 -18.60 3.96 4.18
C SER A 11 -17.60 4.50 5.21
N GLN A 12 -18.02 4.74 6.45
CA GLN A 12 -17.12 5.10 7.55
C GLN A 12 -16.11 3.99 7.87
N ALA A 13 -16.56 2.74 7.95
CA ALA A 13 -15.69 1.60 8.18
C ALA A 13 -14.67 1.43 7.04
N LEU A 14 -15.12 1.51 5.79
CA LEU A 14 -14.25 1.47 4.60
C LEU A 14 -13.25 2.62 4.58
N SER A 15 -13.67 3.84 4.93
CA SER A 15 -12.77 4.99 5.03
C SER A 15 -11.66 4.77 6.06
N SER A 16 -12.00 4.21 7.22
CA SER A 16 -11.00 3.84 8.24
C SER A 16 -10.03 2.77 7.73
N LEU A 17 -10.53 1.73 7.04
CA LEU A 17 -9.67 0.68 6.46
C LEU A 17 -8.76 1.24 5.36
N ILE A 18 -9.27 2.13 4.51
CA ILE A 18 -8.48 2.84 3.49
C ILE A 18 -7.38 3.66 4.14
N ALA A 19 -7.66 4.38 5.23
CA ALA A 19 -6.66 5.16 5.95
C ALA A 19 -5.53 4.26 6.50
N LYS A 20 -5.89 3.14 7.15
CA LYS A 20 -4.91 2.16 7.64
C LYS A 20 -4.08 1.56 6.50
N SER A 21 -4.73 1.20 5.39
CA SER A 21 -4.07 0.64 4.22
C SER A 21 -3.11 1.64 3.56
N LYS A 22 -3.46 2.94 3.49
CA LYS A 22 -2.54 4.00 3.03
C LYS A 22 -1.29 4.10 3.89
N VAL A 23 -1.44 4.05 5.22
CA VAL A 23 -0.30 4.06 6.14
C VAL A 23 0.59 2.84 5.89
N ARG A 24 0.01 1.65 5.74
CA ARG A 24 0.77 0.43 5.42
C ARG A 24 1.54 0.55 4.11
N VAL A 25 0.90 1.02 3.03
CA VAL A 25 1.57 1.25 1.74
C VAL A 25 2.76 2.19 1.90
N ALA A 26 2.58 3.30 2.63
CA ALA A 26 3.65 4.25 2.88
C ALA A 26 4.81 3.65 3.70
N GLN A 27 4.50 2.86 4.73
CA GLN A 27 5.51 2.18 5.55
C GLN A 27 6.36 1.22 4.74
N VAL A 28 5.73 0.35 3.92
CA VAL A 28 6.46 -0.59 3.07
C VAL A 28 7.23 0.15 1.96
N GLY A 29 6.66 1.24 1.42
CA GLY A 29 7.35 2.13 0.49
C GLY A 29 8.62 2.74 1.08
N ASN A 30 8.58 3.18 2.34
CA ASN A 30 9.75 3.69 3.05
C ASN A 30 10.81 2.61 3.28
N GLN A 31 10.39 1.39 3.64
CA GLN A 31 11.29 0.24 3.77
C GLN A 31 11.99 -0.09 2.45
N LEU A 32 11.26 -0.06 1.32
CA LEU A 32 11.84 -0.25 -0.01
C LEU A 32 12.89 0.81 -0.33
N SER A 33 12.60 2.09 -0.07
CA SER A 33 13.55 3.17 -0.29
C SER A 33 14.81 2.98 0.55
N LYS A 34 14.67 2.60 1.83
CA LYS A 34 15.81 2.30 2.69
C LYS A 34 16.66 1.16 2.14
N LEU A 35 16.05 0.02 1.80
CA LEU A 35 16.78 -1.13 1.26
C LEU A 35 17.51 -0.82 -0.06
N LYS A 36 16.92 0.04 -0.92
CA LYS A 36 17.58 0.50 -2.14
C LYS A 36 18.80 1.38 -1.83
N ASN A 37 18.70 2.25 -0.83
CA ASN A 37 19.81 3.08 -0.38
C ASN A 37 20.91 2.21 0.23
N ASP A 38 20.59 1.29 1.13
CA ASP A 38 21.54 0.35 1.75
C ASP A 38 22.27 -0.47 0.68
N ARG A 39 21.54 -0.94 -0.35
CA ARG A 39 22.12 -1.64 -1.50
C ARG A 39 23.09 -0.76 -2.28
N SER A 40 22.71 0.48 -2.56
CA SER A 40 23.56 1.43 -3.28
C SER A 40 24.83 1.73 -2.49
N GLU A 41 24.70 1.96 -1.19
CA GLU A 41 25.83 2.21 -0.30
C GLU A 41 26.86 1.08 -0.38
N ILE A 42 26.42 -0.17 -0.22
CA ILE A 42 27.29 -1.35 -0.29
C ILE A 42 27.97 -1.49 -1.65
N LEU A 43 27.30 -1.15 -2.76
CA LEU A 43 27.88 -1.18 -4.09
C LEU A 43 28.95 -0.10 -4.27
N THR A 44 28.76 1.06 -3.65
CA THR A 44 29.68 2.20 -3.74
C THR A 44 30.81 2.20 -2.71
N MET A 45 30.75 1.33 -1.69
CA MET A 45 31.81 1.24 -0.70
C MET A 45 33.14 0.89 -1.39
N PRO A 46 34.24 1.61 -1.11
CA PRO A 46 35.55 1.23 -1.60
C PRO A 46 35.99 -0.10 -0.96
N LEU A 47 36.85 -0.83 -1.66
CA LEU A 47 37.57 -1.98 -1.10
C LEU A 47 38.99 -1.55 -0.75
N THR A 48 39.59 -2.25 0.20
CA THR A 48 41.04 -2.18 0.46
C THR A 48 41.90 -2.50 -0.77
N ASP A 49 43.13 -1.97 -0.77
CA ASP A 49 44.15 -2.22 -1.79
C ASP A 49 44.91 -3.53 -1.58
N ASP A 50 44.90 -4.08 -0.37
CA ASP A 50 45.47 -5.40 -0.10
C ASP A 50 44.65 -6.50 -0.79
N ILE A 51 45.30 -7.34 -1.60
CA ILE A 51 44.63 -8.33 -2.46
C ILE A 51 43.88 -9.39 -1.64
N LEU A 52 44.48 -9.86 -0.54
CA LEU A 52 43.86 -10.91 0.28
C LEU A 52 42.68 -10.34 1.06
N GLN A 53 42.84 -9.16 1.65
CA GLN A 53 41.78 -8.48 2.38
C GLN A 53 40.64 -8.05 1.45
N ARG A 54 40.94 -7.58 0.24
CA ARG A 54 39.95 -7.24 -0.79
C ARG A 54 39.07 -8.43 -1.14
N ALA A 55 39.67 -9.60 -1.34
CA ALA A 55 38.91 -10.82 -1.65
C ALA A 55 37.97 -11.24 -0.50
N MET A 56 38.37 -11.03 0.75
CA MET A 56 37.52 -11.28 1.93
C MET A 56 36.38 -10.27 2.02
N GLU A 57 36.67 -8.98 1.86
CA GLU A 57 35.68 -7.90 1.86
C GLU A 57 34.66 -8.07 0.74
N ASP A 58 35.09 -8.50 -0.45
CA ASP A 58 34.19 -8.77 -1.58
C ASP A 58 33.23 -9.92 -1.29
N ARG A 59 33.69 -11.01 -0.66
CA ARG A 59 32.79 -12.10 -0.24
C ARG A 59 31.77 -11.62 0.78
N GLY A 60 32.21 -10.82 1.76
CA GLY A 60 31.33 -10.20 2.75
C GLY A 60 30.30 -9.27 2.11
N ARG A 61 30.73 -8.44 1.15
CA ARG A 61 29.88 -7.55 0.34
C ARG A 61 28.82 -8.34 -0.42
N GLN A 62 29.22 -9.39 -1.13
CA GLN A 62 28.30 -10.25 -1.89
C GLN A 62 27.26 -10.92 -0.98
N ALA A 63 27.65 -11.37 0.21
CA ALA A 63 26.72 -11.94 1.17
C ALA A 63 25.68 -10.91 1.65
N ARG A 64 26.11 -9.67 1.96
CA ARG A 64 25.21 -8.57 2.34
C ARG A 64 24.27 -8.17 1.21
N LEU A 65 24.77 -8.08 -0.03
CA LEU A 65 23.96 -7.76 -1.20
C LEU A 65 22.86 -8.81 -1.43
N ARG A 66 23.18 -10.11 -1.32
CA ARG A 66 22.17 -11.18 -1.44
C ARG A 66 21.08 -11.09 -0.37
N ALA A 67 21.44 -10.76 0.87
CA ALA A 67 20.47 -10.58 1.95
C ALA A 67 19.54 -9.38 1.69
N ILE A 68 20.09 -8.27 1.20
CA ILE A 68 19.29 -7.09 0.82
C ILE A 68 18.42 -7.38 -0.39
N ASP A 69 18.93 -8.05 -1.42
CA ASP A 69 18.16 -8.41 -2.61
C ASP A 69 16.96 -9.29 -2.25
N THR A 70 17.14 -10.25 -1.34
CA THR A 70 16.04 -11.08 -0.81
C THR A 70 15.01 -10.23 -0.06
N SER A 71 15.47 -9.28 0.76
CA SER A 71 14.61 -8.35 1.49
C SER A 71 13.85 -7.42 0.55
N LEU A 72 14.49 -6.94 -0.54
CA LEU A 72 13.88 -6.12 -1.57
C LEU A 72 12.77 -6.86 -2.32
N ILE A 73 12.99 -8.13 -2.67
CA ILE A 73 11.96 -8.96 -3.32
C ILE A 73 10.73 -9.08 -2.41
N ASN A 74 10.93 -9.41 -1.14
CA ASN A 74 9.85 -9.56 -0.16
C ASN A 74 9.09 -8.25 0.04
N ALA A 75 9.80 -7.14 0.29
CA ALA A 75 9.20 -5.82 0.47
C ALA A 75 8.48 -5.33 -0.80
N THR A 76 8.98 -5.67 -2.00
CA THR A 76 8.33 -5.32 -3.28
C THR A 76 7.02 -6.08 -3.43
N SER A 77 7.02 -7.38 -3.14
CA SER A 77 5.81 -8.19 -3.16
C SER A 77 4.78 -7.69 -2.14
N GLU A 78 5.21 -7.36 -0.92
CA GLU A 78 4.31 -6.80 0.10
C GLU A 78 3.75 -5.44 -0.33
N HIS A 79 4.58 -4.55 -0.88
CA HIS A 79 4.14 -3.25 -1.37
C HIS A 79 3.08 -3.40 -2.47
N GLN A 80 3.31 -4.28 -3.45
CA GLN A 80 2.34 -4.58 -4.50
C GLN A 80 1.02 -5.10 -3.93
N LYS A 81 1.06 -6.04 -2.97
CA LYS A 81 -0.14 -6.54 -2.29
C LYS A 81 -0.89 -5.43 -1.57
N ALA A 82 -0.19 -4.58 -0.82
CA ALA A 82 -0.79 -3.47 -0.09
C ALA A 82 -1.43 -2.44 -1.03
N VAL A 83 -0.79 -2.12 -2.17
CA VAL A 83 -1.35 -1.23 -3.20
C VAL A 83 -2.62 -1.81 -3.81
N LEU A 84 -2.62 -3.11 -4.14
CA LEU A 84 -3.80 -3.79 -4.70
C LEU A 84 -4.95 -3.86 -3.69
N GLU A 85 -4.66 -4.12 -2.43
CA GLU A 85 -5.65 -4.11 -1.35
C GLU A 85 -6.27 -2.71 -1.19
N LEU A 86 -5.44 -1.66 -1.17
CA LEU A 86 -5.89 -0.28 -1.12
C LEU A 86 -6.80 0.06 -2.30
N ALA A 87 -6.44 -0.35 -3.52
CA ALA A 87 -7.24 -0.13 -4.72
C ALA A 87 -8.61 -0.84 -4.63
N LYS A 88 -8.64 -2.08 -4.13
CA LYS A 88 -9.88 -2.83 -3.91
C LYS A 88 -10.80 -2.12 -2.89
N LEU A 89 -10.24 -1.67 -1.76
CA LEU A 89 -11.00 -0.94 -0.73
C LEU A 89 -11.57 0.37 -1.26
N ARG A 90 -10.80 1.13 -2.04
CA ARG A 90 -11.29 2.36 -2.70
C ARG A 90 -12.47 2.07 -3.63
N ARG A 91 -12.34 1.04 -4.48
CA ARG A 91 -13.42 0.63 -5.38
C ARG A 91 -14.70 0.24 -4.63
N GLN A 92 -14.57 -0.50 -3.53
CA GLN A 92 -15.71 -0.85 -2.67
C GLN A 92 -16.36 0.40 -2.06
N TYR A 93 -15.56 1.35 -1.60
CA TYR A 93 -16.05 2.63 -1.08
C TYR A 93 -16.85 3.38 -2.14
N ASP A 94 -16.32 3.51 -3.36
CA ASP A 94 -17.00 4.21 -4.47
C ASP A 94 -18.35 3.56 -4.80
N ILE A 95 -18.40 2.22 -4.86
CA ILE A 95 -19.64 1.47 -5.09
C ILE A 95 -20.70 1.79 -4.01
N VAL A 96 -20.30 1.83 -2.74
CA VAL A 96 -21.21 2.11 -1.62
C VAL A 96 -21.72 3.55 -1.69
N ILE A 97 -20.86 4.52 -2.00
CA ILE A 97 -21.26 5.93 -2.17
C ILE A 97 -22.22 6.09 -3.34
N GLU A 98 -21.91 5.52 -4.51
CA GLU A 98 -22.80 5.57 -5.67
C GLU A 98 -24.17 4.93 -5.40
N ALA A 99 -24.19 3.77 -4.74
CA ALA A 99 -25.43 3.10 -4.37
C ALA A 99 -26.28 3.96 -3.42
N SER A 100 -25.62 4.62 -2.46
CA SER A 100 -26.27 5.55 -1.52
C SER A 100 -26.87 6.75 -2.23
N LEU A 101 -26.13 7.38 -3.15
CA LEU A 101 -26.61 8.52 -3.93
C LEU A 101 -27.79 8.13 -4.82
N LYS A 102 -27.75 6.96 -5.47
CA LYS A 102 -28.86 6.45 -6.28
C LYS A 102 -30.10 6.17 -5.43
N ALA A 103 -29.93 5.60 -4.24
CA ALA A 103 -31.04 5.34 -3.32
C ALA A 103 -31.67 6.64 -2.81
N GLN A 104 -30.86 7.63 -2.44
CA GLN A 104 -31.32 8.95 -2.00
C GLN A 104 -32.12 9.66 -3.09
N LYS A 105 -31.60 9.72 -4.32
CA LYS A 105 -32.31 10.30 -5.48
C LYS A 105 -33.68 9.65 -5.70
N ARG A 106 -33.79 8.32 -5.60
CA ARG A 106 -35.07 7.61 -5.73
C ARG A 106 -36.03 7.95 -4.60
N ALA A 107 -35.55 8.03 -3.36
CA ALA A 107 -36.38 8.42 -2.21
C ALA A 107 -36.91 9.85 -2.36
N ASP A 108 -36.07 10.79 -2.81
CA ASP A 108 -36.47 12.18 -3.03
C ASP A 108 -37.47 12.32 -4.18
N GLN A 109 -37.31 11.56 -5.27
CA GLN A 109 -38.31 11.48 -6.35
C GLN A 109 -39.65 10.91 -5.86
N GLN A 110 -39.63 9.90 -5.00
CA GLN A 110 -40.86 9.34 -4.42
C GLN A 110 -41.56 10.33 -3.49
N ARG A 111 -40.81 11.12 -2.70
CA ARG A 111 -41.38 12.19 -1.86
C ARG A 111 -42.04 13.27 -2.71
N ALA A 112 -41.34 13.76 -3.73
CA ALA A 112 -41.86 14.78 -4.64
C ALA A 112 -43.15 14.33 -5.37
N ARG A 113 -43.24 13.05 -5.75
CA ARG A 113 -44.45 12.48 -6.36
C ARG A 113 -45.64 12.33 -5.40
N ARG A 114 -45.38 12.30 -4.09
CA ARG A 114 -46.42 12.17 -3.06
C ARG A 114 -46.97 13.52 -2.57
N GLY A 115 -46.53 14.64 -3.15
CA GLY A 115 -47.08 15.95 -2.85
C GLY A 115 -46.89 16.42 -1.40
N LEU A 116 -45.82 15.95 -0.75
CA LEU A 116 -45.30 16.54 0.50
C LEU A 116 -44.18 17.52 0.18
#